data_AF-A0A8H7K9Z3-F1
#
_entry.id   AF-A0A8H7K9Z3-F1
#
_cell.length_a   1.000
_cell.length_b   1.000
_cell.length_c   1.000
_cell.angle_alpha   90.00
_cell.angle_beta   90.00
_cell.angle_gamma   90.00
#
_symmetry.space_group_name_H-M   'P 1'
#
loop_
_entity.id
_entity.type
_entity.pdbx_description
1 polymer ?
#
loop_
_entity_poly.entity_id
_entity_poly.type
_entity_poly.pdbx_seq_one_letter_code
_entity_poly.pdbx_strand_id
1 'polypeptide(L)'
;MQWPSPLDISEMAQQLEDNLNTPTLKDQDDLSASVTDQNRHLIQHYLEVIKGYSKVDERSKETNNLFISAFSRSLSFPPLFYAILAFSASHISMEDESHREQVAKFDDLAAESFRQFKSTHKTEVDSLLSALFVRIKMIHVMGGSVEAFLKIIHEATDILTSVHGLRALEDTSTLAWRIIVRIAILDARASCYRLGGGALIKALRKVPSFSFLFSSNSIDAPSLGAVVNLLRADIFRTRVAEIDVQLHQQIQSERVHSIRPYAH
;
A
#
# COMPACT_ATOMS: atom_id res chain seq x y z
N MET A 1 18.52 -4.34 -26.37
CA MET A 1 17.72 -3.16 -25.96
C MET A 1 18.65 -2.24 -25.19
N GLN A 2 18.90 -1.07 -25.75
CA GLN A 2 19.75 -0.03 -25.16
C GLN A 2 18.90 0.74 -24.14
N TRP A 3 19.43 0.92 -22.93
CA TRP A 3 18.83 1.77 -21.91
C TRP A 3 18.81 3.23 -22.41
N PRO A 4 17.80 4.05 -22.07
CA PRO A 4 17.87 5.48 -22.31
C PRO A 4 19.06 6.06 -21.54
N SER A 5 19.73 7.03 -22.15
CA SER A 5 20.94 7.62 -21.61
C SER A 5 20.61 8.52 -20.42
N PRO A 6 21.56 8.83 -19.53
CA PRO A 6 21.37 9.78 -18.42
C PRO A 6 20.89 11.17 -18.89
N LEU A 7 21.12 11.52 -20.15
CA LEU A 7 20.65 12.75 -20.78
C LEU A 7 19.13 12.74 -21.02
N ASP A 8 18.53 11.58 -21.31
CA ASP A 8 17.08 11.45 -21.55
C ASP A 8 16.25 11.71 -20.27
N ILE A 9 16.80 11.34 -19.10
CA ILE A 9 16.16 11.60 -17.79
C ILE A 9 16.23 13.10 -17.45
N SER A 10 17.33 13.76 -17.80
CA SER A 10 17.49 15.20 -17.63
C SER A 10 16.55 15.98 -18.54
N GLU A 11 16.38 15.56 -19.80
CA GLU A 11 15.43 16.18 -20.73
C GLU A 11 13.97 16.00 -20.28
N MET A 12 13.61 14.84 -19.72
CA MET A 12 12.29 14.63 -19.12
C MET A 12 12.07 15.53 -17.90
N ALA A 13 13.09 15.75 -17.07
CA ALA A 13 13.03 16.67 -15.94
C ALA A 13 12.88 18.14 -16.40
N GLN A 14 13.59 18.53 -17.46
CA GLN A 14 13.54 19.88 -18.03
C GLN A 14 12.19 20.18 -18.69
N GLN A 15 11.63 19.24 -19.44
CA GLN A 15 10.28 19.36 -20.03
C GLN A 15 9.18 19.44 -18.97
N LEU A 16 9.41 18.96 -17.76
CA LEU A 16 8.48 19.09 -16.63
C LEU A 16 8.59 20.47 -15.96
N GLU A 17 9.79 21.06 -15.88
CA GLU A 17 9.99 22.44 -15.39
C GLU A 17 9.29 23.48 -16.28
N ASP A 18 9.33 23.31 -17.60
CA ASP A 18 8.69 24.24 -18.55
C ASP A 18 7.16 24.21 -18.47
N ASN A 19 6.56 23.07 -18.09
CA ASN A 19 5.10 22.94 -17.96
C ASN A 19 4.57 23.49 -16.62
N LEU A 20 5.42 23.65 -15.60
CA LEU A 20 5.05 24.21 -14.28
C LEU A 20 5.00 25.74 -14.24
N ASN A 21 5.56 26.42 -15.25
CA ASN A 21 5.57 27.89 -15.33
C ASN A 21 4.30 28.51 -15.95
N THR A 22 3.23 27.73 -16.13
CA THR A 22 1.92 28.30 -16.52
C THR A 22 1.17 28.83 -15.29
N PRO A 23 0.84 30.13 -15.23
CA PRO A 23 0.34 30.75 -14.01
C PRO A 23 -1.12 30.34 -13.80
N THR A 24 -1.38 29.52 -12.77
CA THR A 24 -2.74 29.23 -12.32
C THR A 24 -2.90 29.54 -10.85
N LEU A 25 -3.62 30.63 -10.60
CA LEU A 25 -4.39 31.03 -9.41
C LEU A 25 -3.80 30.71 -8.02
N LYS A 26 -3.24 31.77 -7.43
CA LYS A 26 -2.98 31.97 -6.00
C LYS A 26 -4.24 31.70 -5.17
N ASP A 27 -4.18 30.74 -4.27
CA ASP A 27 -4.76 30.73 -2.91
C ASP A 27 -4.82 29.31 -2.32
N GLN A 28 -3.68 28.61 -2.17
CA GLN A 28 -3.52 27.37 -1.34
C GLN A 28 -2.05 27.15 -0.90
N ASP A 29 -1.39 28.19 -0.36
CA ASP A 29 0.09 28.22 -0.26
C ASP A 29 0.72 27.57 0.99
N ASP A 30 -0.01 26.85 1.84
CA ASP A 30 0.57 26.27 3.07
C ASP A 30 0.97 24.79 2.99
N LEU A 31 0.70 24.08 1.89
CA LEU A 31 1.02 22.64 1.73
C LEU A 31 1.49 22.27 0.31
N SER A 32 2.19 23.17 -0.39
CA SER A 32 2.74 22.82 -1.71
C SER A 32 3.92 21.85 -1.57
N ALA A 33 3.63 20.57 -1.75
CA ALA A 33 4.64 19.53 -1.89
C ALA A 33 5.43 19.78 -3.18
N SER A 34 6.59 20.43 -3.06
CA SER A 34 7.46 20.77 -4.18
C SER A 34 8.79 20.02 -4.11
N VAL A 35 9.35 19.72 -5.29
CA VAL A 35 10.72 19.23 -5.42
C VAL A 35 11.66 20.38 -5.08
N THR A 36 12.55 20.15 -4.12
CA THR A 36 13.54 21.11 -3.65
C THR A 36 14.92 20.45 -3.72
N ASP A 37 15.99 21.24 -3.76
CA ASP A 37 17.34 20.68 -3.74
C ASP A 37 17.61 19.86 -2.47
N GLN A 38 16.90 20.15 -1.37
CA GLN A 38 16.97 19.40 -0.13
C GLN A 38 16.35 18.00 -0.24
N ASN A 39 15.31 17.79 -1.04
CA ASN A 39 14.64 16.49 -1.15
C ASN A 39 14.96 15.73 -2.45
N ARG A 40 15.68 16.37 -3.39
CA ARG A 40 16.08 15.78 -4.69
C ARG A 40 16.81 14.44 -4.52
N HIS A 41 17.72 14.35 -3.55
CA HIS A 41 18.48 13.13 -3.30
C HIS A 41 17.57 11.96 -2.82
N LEU A 42 16.55 12.25 -2.01
CA LEU A 42 15.57 11.24 -1.56
C LEU A 42 14.68 10.75 -2.72
N ILE A 43 14.30 11.66 -3.62
CA ILE A 43 13.54 11.30 -4.83
C ILE A 43 14.39 10.44 -5.75
N GLN A 44 15.66 10.80 -5.95
CA GLN A 44 16.57 10.00 -6.75
C GLN A 44 16.73 8.60 -6.14
N HIS A 45 16.95 8.52 -4.83
CA HIS A 45 17.03 7.24 -4.11
C HIS A 45 15.75 6.40 -4.26
N TYR A 46 14.58 7.04 -4.24
CA TYR A 46 13.31 6.34 -4.47
C TYR A 46 13.28 5.69 -5.86
N LEU A 47 13.65 6.47 -6.87
CA LEU A 47 13.62 6.07 -8.27
C LEU A 47 14.76 5.12 -8.66
N GLU A 48 15.85 5.04 -7.92
CA GLU A 48 16.96 4.13 -8.22
C GLU A 48 16.86 2.83 -7.41
N VAL A 49 16.57 2.95 -6.11
CA VAL A 49 16.64 1.85 -5.14
C VAL A 49 15.25 1.37 -4.76
N ILE A 50 14.39 2.25 -4.24
CA ILE A 50 13.09 1.84 -3.67
C ILE A 50 12.18 1.22 -4.73
N LYS A 51 12.20 1.71 -5.97
CA LYS A 51 11.43 1.11 -7.08
C LYS A 51 11.76 -0.37 -7.30
N GLY A 52 12.95 -0.83 -6.86
CA GLY A 52 13.40 -2.21 -6.98
C GLY A 52 12.57 -3.19 -6.14
N TYR A 53 11.91 -2.72 -5.08
CA TYR A 53 11.01 -3.52 -4.25
C TYR A 53 9.72 -3.95 -4.97
N SER A 54 9.49 -3.47 -6.21
CA SER A 54 8.42 -3.96 -7.10
C SER A 54 8.75 -5.29 -7.79
N LYS A 55 10.04 -5.59 -7.98
CA LYS A 55 10.51 -6.73 -8.81
C LYS A 55 10.12 -8.09 -8.24
N VAL A 56 9.74 -8.13 -6.96
CA VAL A 56 9.27 -9.34 -6.28
C VAL A 56 7.82 -9.70 -6.68
N ASP A 57 7.02 -8.72 -7.10
CA ASP A 57 5.58 -8.89 -7.35
C ASP A 57 5.19 -8.74 -8.84
N GLU A 58 6.04 -8.15 -9.69
CA GLU A 58 5.71 -7.82 -11.08
C GLU A 58 6.76 -8.37 -12.07
N ARG A 59 6.54 -9.58 -12.60
CA ARG A 59 7.39 -10.20 -13.63
C ARG A 59 7.20 -9.61 -15.05
N SER A 60 6.39 -8.58 -15.23
CA SER A 60 6.12 -7.95 -16.54
C SER A 60 6.52 -6.48 -16.55
N LYS A 61 7.22 -6.06 -17.62
CA LYS A 61 7.55 -4.69 -18.09
C LYS A 61 7.31 -3.51 -17.13
N GLU A 62 8.31 -2.63 -17.03
CA GLU A 62 8.36 -1.43 -16.17
C GLU A 62 7.11 -0.52 -16.20
N THR A 63 6.31 -0.55 -17.27
CA THR A 63 5.00 0.12 -17.35
C THR A 63 3.97 -0.35 -16.32
N ASN A 64 4.23 -1.48 -15.67
CA ASN A 64 3.45 -1.97 -14.54
C ASN A 64 4.07 -1.62 -13.18
N ASN A 65 5.21 -0.95 -13.05
CA ASN A 65 5.77 -0.72 -11.72
C ASN A 65 4.90 0.24 -10.87
N LEU A 66 4.25 -0.28 -9.82
CA LEU A 66 3.41 0.55 -8.94
C LEU A 66 4.17 1.68 -8.25
N PHE A 67 5.46 1.54 -7.99
CA PHE A 67 6.28 2.61 -7.40
C PHE A 67 6.51 3.74 -8.41
N ILE A 68 6.64 3.42 -9.70
CA ILE A 68 6.72 4.41 -10.77
C ILE A 68 5.36 5.09 -10.96
N SER A 69 4.27 4.34 -11.01
CA SER A 69 2.91 4.91 -11.05
C SER A 69 2.64 5.83 -9.86
N ALA A 70 3.07 5.43 -8.67
CA ALA A 70 2.99 6.25 -7.46
C ALA A 70 3.81 7.54 -7.59
N PHE A 71 5.05 7.47 -8.09
CA PHE A 71 5.87 8.66 -8.29
C PHE A 71 5.23 9.65 -9.25
N SER A 72 4.75 9.21 -10.42
CA SER A 72 4.11 10.10 -11.40
C SER A 72 2.93 10.86 -10.82
N ARG A 73 2.15 10.23 -9.92
CA ARG A 73 1.02 10.87 -9.23
C ARG A 73 1.43 11.76 -8.07
N SER A 74 2.59 11.51 -7.47
CA SER A 74 3.05 12.24 -6.28
C SER A 74 3.25 13.73 -6.55
N LEU A 75 3.57 14.10 -7.80
CA LEU A 75 3.85 15.48 -8.21
C LEU A 75 2.64 16.42 -8.02
N SER A 76 1.43 15.89 -8.01
CA SER A 76 0.20 16.66 -7.76
C SER A 76 -0.57 16.18 -6.52
N PHE A 77 0.03 15.30 -5.70
CA PHE A 77 -0.65 14.70 -4.55
C PHE A 77 0.27 14.67 -3.31
N PRO A 78 0.25 15.74 -2.48
CA PRO A 78 1.14 15.91 -1.33
C PRO A 78 1.25 14.72 -0.38
N PRO A 79 0.16 14.01 0.00
CA PRO A 79 0.28 12.85 0.90
C PRO A 79 1.17 11.75 0.35
N LEU A 80 1.12 11.55 -0.96
CA LEU A 80 1.93 10.56 -1.64
C LEU A 80 3.37 11.03 -1.80
N PHE A 81 3.58 12.32 -2.08
CA PHE A 81 4.92 12.90 -2.14
C PHE A 81 5.66 12.73 -0.81
N TYR A 82 5.04 13.11 0.32
CA TYR A 82 5.66 12.95 1.62
C TYR A 82 5.87 11.47 1.99
N ALA A 83 4.95 10.58 1.62
CA ALA A 83 5.14 9.14 1.81
C ALA A 83 6.37 8.60 1.07
N ILE A 84 6.63 9.08 -0.16
CA ILE A 84 7.82 8.73 -0.94
C ILE A 84 9.08 9.21 -0.24
N LEU A 85 9.11 10.46 0.22
CA LEU A 85 10.25 11.02 0.94
C LEU A 85 10.52 10.26 2.25
N ALA A 86 9.47 9.96 3.01
CA ALA A 86 9.57 9.19 4.25
C ALA A 86 10.17 7.79 3.98
N PHE A 87 9.73 7.10 2.94
CA PHE A 87 10.24 5.77 2.63
C PHE A 87 11.72 5.82 2.21
N SER A 88 12.10 6.77 1.35
CA SER A 88 13.51 6.95 0.98
C SER A 88 14.38 7.27 2.18
N ALA A 89 13.98 8.24 3.00
CA ALA A 89 14.71 8.62 4.21
C ALA A 89 14.82 7.43 5.17
N SER A 90 13.76 6.64 5.32
CA SER A 90 13.76 5.47 6.21
C SER A 90 14.76 4.42 5.74
N HIS A 91 14.81 4.15 4.44
CA HIS A 91 15.77 3.20 3.89
C HIS A 91 17.21 3.68 4.04
N ILE A 92 17.48 4.96 3.77
CA ILE A 92 18.82 5.54 3.98
C ILE A 92 19.20 5.49 5.46
N SER A 93 18.24 5.72 6.36
CA SER A 93 18.48 5.72 7.81
C SER A 93 18.92 4.37 8.40
N MET A 94 18.77 3.28 7.64
CA MET A 94 19.31 1.97 8.02
C MET A 94 20.84 1.95 8.01
N GLU A 95 21.47 2.75 7.14
CA GLU A 95 22.92 2.86 7.00
C GLU A 95 23.44 4.15 7.64
N ASP A 96 22.64 5.23 7.63
CA ASP A 96 22.99 6.54 8.20
C ASP A 96 21.88 7.10 9.09
N GLU A 97 22.04 6.91 10.40
CA GLU A 97 21.04 7.31 11.41
C GLU A 97 20.73 8.81 11.44
N SER A 98 21.56 9.68 10.83
CA SER A 98 21.31 11.13 10.77
C SER A 98 19.99 11.48 10.05
N HIS A 99 19.46 10.56 9.25
CA HIS A 99 18.21 10.74 8.53
C HIS A 99 16.94 10.45 9.36
N ARG A 100 17.07 9.91 10.58
CA ARG A 100 15.91 9.51 11.41
C ARG A 100 14.92 10.65 11.68
N GLU A 101 15.42 11.86 11.92
CA GLU A 101 14.56 13.04 12.12
C GLU A 101 13.76 13.37 10.85
N GLN A 102 14.36 13.19 9.67
CA GLN A 102 13.66 13.39 8.39
C GLN A 102 12.57 12.33 8.17
N VAL A 103 12.81 11.08 8.59
CA VAL A 103 11.80 10.00 8.53
C VAL A 103 10.56 10.40 9.31
N ALA A 104 10.73 10.79 10.58
CA ALA A 104 9.62 11.19 11.43
C ALA A 104 8.87 12.39 10.84
N LYS A 105 9.61 13.43 10.43
CA LYS A 105 9.02 14.62 9.81
C LYS A 105 8.18 14.30 8.57
N PHE A 106 8.69 13.49 7.65
CA PHE A 106 7.97 13.18 6.41
C PHE A 106 6.80 12.22 6.63
N ASP A 107 6.90 11.25 7.55
CA ASP A 107 5.75 10.38 7.86
C ASP A 107 4.62 11.17 8.54
N ASP A 108 4.95 12.12 9.42
CA ASP A 108 3.96 13.01 10.04
C ASP A 108 3.26 13.89 8.99
N LEU A 109 4.03 14.50 8.07
CA LEU A 109 3.48 15.29 6.96
C LEU A 109 2.62 14.44 6.03
N ALA A 110 3.03 13.20 5.73
CA ALA A 110 2.24 12.28 4.93
C ALA A 110 0.92 11.91 5.63
N ALA A 111 0.94 11.67 6.94
CA ALA A 111 -0.25 11.34 7.71
C ALA A 111 -1.23 12.51 7.84
N GLU A 112 -0.73 13.72 8.14
CA GLU A 112 -1.56 14.92 8.28
C GLU A 112 -2.20 15.30 6.95
N SER A 113 -1.39 15.44 5.89
CA SER A 113 -1.91 15.77 4.56
C SER A 113 -2.88 14.70 4.05
N PHE A 114 -2.63 13.41 4.33
CA PHE A 114 -3.57 12.34 3.97
C PHE A 114 -4.94 12.53 4.63
N ARG A 115 -4.99 12.88 5.92
CA ARG A 115 -6.27 13.12 6.62
C ARG A 115 -7.05 14.26 5.97
N GLN A 116 -6.38 15.35 5.60
CA GLN A 116 -7.00 16.46 4.90
C GLN A 116 -7.51 16.02 3.52
N PHE A 117 -6.66 15.38 2.70
CA PHE A 117 -6.98 14.98 1.33
C PHE A 117 -8.03 13.88 1.25
N LYS A 118 -8.10 12.96 2.22
CA LYS A 118 -9.16 11.94 2.31
C LYS A 118 -10.55 12.58 2.37
N SER A 119 -10.67 13.78 2.95
CA SER A 119 -11.94 14.49 3.05
C SER A 119 -12.30 15.29 1.79
N THR A 120 -11.31 15.92 1.15
CA THR A 120 -11.50 16.87 0.04
C THR A 120 -11.36 16.25 -1.35
N HIS A 121 -10.56 15.18 -1.49
CA HIS A 121 -10.23 14.53 -2.76
C HIS A 121 -10.73 13.07 -2.80
N LYS A 122 -11.96 12.84 -2.29
CA LYS A 122 -12.60 11.50 -2.20
C LYS A 122 -12.72 10.76 -3.54
N THR A 123 -12.66 11.48 -4.65
CA THR A 123 -12.71 10.92 -6.00
C THR A 123 -11.35 10.44 -6.51
N GLU A 124 -10.24 10.87 -5.90
CA GLU A 124 -8.88 10.46 -6.26
C GLU A 124 -8.45 9.16 -5.58
N VAL A 125 -9.25 8.11 -5.76
CA VAL A 125 -9.03 6.81 -5.09
C VAL A 125 -7.64 6.24 -5.38
N ASP A 126 -7.18 6.33 -6.64
CA ASP A 126 -5.84 5.89 -7.02
C ASP A 126 -4.73 6.59 -6.24
N SER A 127 -4.83 7.93 -6.08
CA SER A 127 -3.84 8.73 -5.34
C SER A 127 -3.85 8.38 -3.85
N LEU A 128 -5.05 8.29 -3.26
CA LEU A 128 -5.23 7.94 -1.85
C LEU A 128 -4.66 6.54 -1.55
N LEU A 129 -5.04 5.55 -2.35
CA LEU A 129 -4.53 4.18 -2.19
C LEU A 129 -3.03 4.10 -2.45
N SER A 130 -2.48 4.87 -3.39
CA SER A 130 -1.03 4.94 -3.63
C SER A 130 -0.29 5.46 -2.40
N ALA A 131 -0.80 6.51 -1.75
CA ALA A 131 -0.20 7.05 -0.53
C ALA A 131 -0.17 6.01 0.59
N LEU A 132 -1.28 5.30 0.80
CA LEU A 132 -1.34 4.18 1.76
C LEU A 132 -0.40 3.03 1.38
N PHE A 133 -0.31 2.71 0.09
CA PHE A 133 0.57 1.66 -0.42
C PHE A 133 2.05 1.95 -0.15
N VAL A 134 2.51 3.17 -0.41
CA VAL A 134 3.91 3.54 -0.14
C VAL A 134 4.20 3.46 1.35
N ARG A 135 3.30 3.98 2.21
CA ARG A 135 3.46 3.94 3.67
C ARG A 135 3.44 2.52 4.23
N ILE A 136 2.53 1.66 3.79
CA ILE A 136 2.50 0.27 4.26
C ILE A 136 3.73 -0.52 3.80
N LYS A 137 4.27 -0.21 2.61
CA LYS A 137 5.53 -0.81 2.14
C LYS A 137 6.72 -0.34 2.96
N MET A 138 6.79 0.94 3.33
CA MET A 138 7.78 1.43 4.28
C MET A 138 7.73 0.65 5.60
N ILE A 139 6.55 0.54 6.22
CA ILE A 139 6.36 -0.22 7.46
C ILE A 139 6.81 -1.69 7.28
N HIS A 140 6.40 -2.33 6.18
CA HIS A 140 6.73 -3.72 5.92
C HIS A 140 8.23 -3.97 5.73
N VAL A 141 8.92 -3.12 4.96
CA VAL A 141 10.35 -3.31 4.64
C VAL A 141 11.23 -2.92 5.82
N MET A 142 10.83 -1.89 6.59
CA MET A 142 11.62 -1.37 7.71
C MET A 142 11.33 -2.07 9.05
N GLY A 143 10.38 -3.01 9.09
CA GLY A 143 9.97 -3.68 10.33
C GLY A 143 9.25 -2.75 11.31
N GLY A 144 8.40 -1.85 10.81
CA GLY A 144 7.65 -0.87 11.60
C GLY A 144 6.57 -1.49 12.49
N SER A 145 5.89 -0.66 13.28
CA SER A 145 4.95 -1.14 14.29
C SER A 145 3.67 -1.76 13.70
N VAL A 146 3.16 -2.79 14.39
CA VAL A 146 1.87 -3.42 14.04
C VAL A 146 0.74 -2.40 14.11
N GLU A 147 0.76 -1.49 15.09
CA GLU A 147 -0.27 -0.46 15.22
C GLU A 147 -0.32 0.46 13.99
N ALA A 148 0.84 0.93 13.51
CA ALA A 148 0.91 1.75 12.30
C ALA A 148 0.41 0.98 11.08
N PHE A 149 0.79 -0.30 10.96
CA PHE A 149 0.28 -1.18 9.91
C PHE A 149 -1.26 -1.26 9.92
N LEU A 150 -1.85 -1.53 11.09
CA LEU A 150 -3.31 -1.67 11.23
C LEU A 150 -4.06 -0.37 10.95
N LYS A 151 -3.50 0.79 11.31
CA LYS A 151 -4.06 2.10 10.92
C LYS A 151 -4.16 2.22 9.41
N ILE A 152 -3.11 1.84 8.67
CA ILE A 152 -3.14 1.88 7.19
C ILE A 152 -4.17 0.88 6.62
N ILE A 153 -4.26 -0.33 7.17
CA ILE A 153 -5.28 -1.31 6.77
C ILE A 153 -6.71 -0.78 6.99
N HIS A 154 -6.95 -0.11 8.11
CA HIS A 154 -8.23 0.51 8.40
C HIS A 154 -8.56 1.61 7.38
N GLU A 155 -7.63 2.52 7.10
CA GLU A 155 -7.80 3.57 6.10
C GLU A 155 -8.08 3.03 4.68
N ALA A 156 -7.38 1.96 4.29
CA ALA A 156 -7.61 1.31 3.00
C ALA A 156 -9.00 0.65 2.94
N THR A 157 -9.45 0.06 4.06
CA THR A 157 -10.79 -0.55 4.18
C THR A 157 -11.89 0.50 4.08
N ASP A 158 -11.72 1.66 4.73
CA ASP A 158 -12.63 2.79 4.65
C ASP A 158 -12.78 3.30 3.21
N ILE A 159 -11.66 3.48 2.50
CA ILE A 159 -11.69 3.90 1.10
C ILE A 159 -12.43 2.88 0.25
N LEU A 160 -12.08 1.59 0.39
CA LEU A 160 -12.69 0.50 -0.38
C LEU A 160 -14.21 0.39 -0.16
N THR A 161 -14.69 0.64 1.06
CA THR A 161 -16.12 0.56 1.39
C THR A 161 -16.91 1.81 1.03
N SER A 162 -16.25 2.88 0.60
CA SER A 162 -16.90 4.10 0.12
C SER A 162 -17.48 3.94 -1.29
N VAL A 163 -18.43 4.80 -1.66
CA VAL A 163 -19.03 4.81 -3.01
C VAL A 163 -17.98 5.03 -4.11
N HIS A 164 -17.01 5.91 -3.88
CA HIS A 164 -15.95 6.17 -4.85
C HIS A 164 -14.96 5.00 -4.95
N GLY A 165 -14.62 4.37 -3.82
CA GLY A 165 -13.78 3.19 -3.78
C GLY A 165 -14.38 2.01 -4.51
N LEU A 166 -15.66 1.70 -4.26
CA LEU A 166 -16.36 0.62 -4.98
C LEU A 166 -16.34 0.84 -6.49
N ARG A 167 -16.64 2.06 -6.96
CA ARG A 167 -16.60 2.42 -8.39
C ARG A 167 -15.19 2.26 -8.98
N ALA A 168 -14.16 2.73 -8.27
CA ALA A 168 -12.78 2.61 -8.72
C ALA A 168 -12.30 1.15 -8.83
N LEU A 169 -12.97 0.21 -8.17
CA LEU A 169 -12.64 -1.22 -8.14
C LEU A 169 -13.50 -2.07 -9.08
N GLU A 170 -14.41 -1.48 -9.85
CA GLU A 170 -15.23 -2.21 -10.84
C GLU A 170 -14.38 -2.80 -11.96
N ASP A 171 -13.37 -2.05 -12.42
CA ASP A 171 -12.44 -2.48 -13.45
C ASP A 171 -11.14 -3.03 -12.83
N THR A 172 -10.87 -4.31 -13.12
CA THR A 172 -9.68 -5.06 -12.66
C THR A 172 -8.35 -4.58 -13.23
N SER A 173 -8.38 -3.75 -14.28
CA SER A 173 -7.18 -3.19 -14.90
C SER A 173 -6.67 -1.92 -14.21
N THR A 174 -7.48 -1.33 -13.32
CA THR A 174 -7.20 -0.03 -12.68
C THR A 174 -6.03 -0.09 -11.69
N LEU A 175 -5.42 1.07 -11.47
CA LEU A 175 -4.36 1.23 -10.49
C LEU A 175 -4.86 0.93 -9.06
N ALA A 176 -6.03 1.45 -8.68
CA ALA A 176 -6.70 1.16 -7.41
C ALA A 176 -6.83 -0.35 -7.16
N TRP A 177 -7.33 -1.10 -8.15
CA TRP A 177 -7.49 -2.55 -8.04
C TRP A 177 -6.15 -3.24 -7.81
N ARG A 178 -5.13 -2.86 -8.58
CA ARG A 178 -3.79 -3.42 -8.45
C ARG A 178 -3.17 -3.12 -7.08
N ILE A 179 -3.33 -1.90 -6.59
CA ILE A 179 -2.83 -1.51 -5.27
C ILE A 179 -3.55 -2.31 -4.18
N ILE A 180 -4.88 -2.39 -4.22
CA ILE A 180 -5.64 -3.02 -3.14
C ILE A 180 -5.34 -4.51 -3.01
N VAL A 181 -5.08 -5.21 -4.13
CA VAL A 181 -4.60 -6.60 -4.09
C VAL A 181 -3.30 -6.73 -3.31
N ARG A 182 -2.35 -5.81 -3.50
CA ARG A 182 -1.05 -5.88 -2.81
C ARG A 182 -1.16 -5.51 -1.35
N ILE A 183 -2.01 -4.55 -0.98
CA ILE A 183 -2.32 -4.27 0.42
C ILE A 183 -3.02 -5.48 1.07
N ALA A 184 -3.93 -6.14 0.37
CA ALA A 184 -4.63 -7.33 0.85
C ALA A 184 -3.69 -8.54 1.06
N ILE A 185 -2.65 -8.69 0.22
CA ILE A 185 -1.60 -9.70 0.44
C ILE A 185 -0.90 -9.46 1.79
N LEU A 186 -0.57 -8.20 2.10
CA LEU A 186 0.05 -7.85 3.39
C LEU A 186 -0.90 -8.11 4.56
N ASP A 187 -2.17 -7.71 4.45
CA ASP A 187 -3.21 -7.99 5.45
C ASP A 187 -3.38 -9.50 5.69
N ALA A 188 -3.36 -10.31 4.63
CA ALA A 188 -3.51 -11.76 4.69
C ALA A 188 -2.36 -12.40 5.45
N ARG A 189 -1.14 -11.99 5.13
CA ARG A 189 0.07 -12.49 5.79
C ARG A 189 0.11 -12.10 7.25
N ALA A 190 -0.20 -10.84 7.58
CA ALA A 190 -0.29 -10.39 8.96
C ALA A 190 -1.33 -11.22 9.75
N SER A 191 -2.46 -11.53 9.11
CA SER A 191 -3.54 -12.31 9.72
C SER A 191 -3.16 -13.76 10.01
N CYS A 192 -2.30 -14.38 9.19
CA CYS A 192 -1.75 -15.70 9.47
C CYS A 192 -0.98 -15.74 10.80
N TYR A 193 -0.36 -14.63 11.19
CA TYR A 193 0.32 -14.45 12.48
C TYR A 193 -0.59 -13.83 13.56
N ARG A 194 -1.91 -13.85 13.35
CA ARG A 194 -2.93 -13.33 14.27
C ARG A 194 -2.85 -11.81 14.50
N LEU A 195 -2.26 -11.09 13.55
CA LEU A 195 -2.21 -9.62 13.55
C LEU A 195 -3.30 -9.08 12.62
N GLY A 196 -4.15 -8.18 13.13
CA GLY A 196 -5.11 -7.44 12.30
C GLY A 196 -6.35 -8.17 11.81
N GLY A 197 -6.39 -9.51 11.88
CA GLY A 197 -7.61 -10.29 11.68
C GLY A 197 -8.25 -10.16 10.28
N GLY A 198 -7.52 -9.71 9.28
CA GLY A 198 -7.92 -9.75 7.87
C GLY A 198 -9.02 -8.77 7.51
N ALA A 199 -9.01 -7.57 8.11
CA ALA A 199 -10.10 -6.60 7.96
C ALA A 199 -10.34 -6.21 6.48
N LEU A 200 -9.27 -5.98 5.72
CA LEU A 200 -9.37 -5.61 4.32
C LEU A 200 -9.84 -6.80 3.47
N ILE A 201 -9.36 -8.01 3.76
CA ILE A 201 -9.81 -9.23 3.07
C ILE A 201 -11.29 -9.50 3.32
N LYS A 202 -11.75 -9.31 4.56
CA LYS A 202 -13.16 -9.44 4.94
C LYS A 202 -14.02 -8.41 4.20
N ALA A 203 -13.51 -7.20 3.99
CA ALA A 203 -14.18 -6.18 3.20
C ALA A 203 -14.21 -6.54 1.70
N LEU A 204 -13.09 -7.01 1.14
CA LEU A 204 -12.99 -7.45 -0.26
C LEU A 204 -13.99 -8.55 -0.62
N ARG A 205 -14.33 -9.43 0.33
CA ARG A 205 -15.36 -10.47 0.12
C ARG A 205 -16.74 -9.89 -0.25
N LYS A 206 -17.01 -8.64 0.14
CA LYS A 206 -18.26 -7.95 -0.17
C LYS A 206 -18.22 -7.20 -1.50
N VAL A 207 -17.06 -7.14 -2.16
CA VAL A 207 -16.88 -6.42 -3.43
C VAL A 207 -17.07 -7.40 -4.60
N PRO A 208 -18.05 -7.19 -5.50
CA PRO A 208 -18.36 -8.14 -6.57
C PRO A 208 -17.17 -8.48 -7.48
N SER A 209 -16.36 -7.48 -7.84
CA SER A 209 -15.18 -7.65 -8.71
C SER A 209 -14.08 -8.52 -8.09
N PHE A 210 -14.15 -8.80 -6.78
CA PHE A 210 -13.20 -9.66 -6.06
C PHE A 210 -13.79 -11.02 -5.64
N SER A 211 -15.05 -11.30 -5.97
CA SER A 211 -15.74 -12.55 -5.60
C SER A 211 -14.94 -13.81 -5.99
N PHE A 212 -14.28 -13.78 -7.15
CA PHE A 212 -13.46 -14.87 -7.67
C PHE A 212 -12.29 -15.27 -6.74
N LEU A 213 -11.78 -14.35 -5.90
CA LEU A 213 -10.72 -14.66 -4.94
C LEU A 213 -11.17 -15.68 -3.87
N PHE A 214 -12.47 -15.71 -3.58
CA PHE A 214 -13.05 -16.52 -2.50
C PHE A 214 -13.75 -17.79 -3.00
N SER A 215 -13.85 -17.95 -4.32
CA SER A 215 -14.48 -19.10 -4.95
C SER A 215 -13.50 -20.26 -5.13
N SER A 216 -13.96 -21.50 -4.94
CA SER A 216 -13.15 -22.71 -5.10
C SER A 216 -12.80 -23.04 -6.56
N ASN A 217 -13.59 -22.53 -7.53
CA ASN A 217 -13.63 -23.04 -8.91
C ASN A 217 -13.11 -22.09 -10.01
N SER A 218 -12.51 -20.93 -9.68
CA SER A 218 -12.05 -20.02 -10.75
C SER A 218 -10.66 -20.41 -11.26
N ILE A 219 -10.63 -21.11 -12.41
CA ILE A 219 -9.41 -21.43 -13.17
C ILE A 219 -9.04 -20.28 -14.12
N ASP A 220 -10.00 -19.43 -14.50
CA ASP A 220 -9.77 -18.31 -15.41
C ASP A 220 -9.60 -17.00 -14.63
N ALA A 221 -8.39 -16.73 -14.14
CA ALA A 221 -8.04 -15.42 -13.61
C ALA A 221 -7.45 -14.53 -14.73
N PRO A 222 -7.70 -13.21 -14.74
CA PRO A 222 -7.14 -12.27 -15.71
C PRO A 222 -5.60 -12.25 -15.71
N SER A 223 -5.00 -11.51 -16.64
CA SER A 223 -3.55 -11.32 -16.88
C SER A 223 -2.62 -11.07 -15.65
N LEU A 224 -3.18 -10.88 -14.45
CA LEU A 224 -2.52 -10.78 -13.13
C LEU A 224 -2.36 -12.14 -12.39
N GLY A 225 -2.53 -13.27 -13.07
CA GLY A 225 -2.67 -14.60 -12.48
C GLY A 225 -1.72 -14.95 -11.33
N ALA A 226 -0.44 -14.58 -11.38
CA ALA A 226 0.51 -14.89 -10.31
C ALA A 226 0.22 -14.16 -8.99
N VAL A 227 -0.01 -12.84 -9.04
CA VAL A 227 -0.28 -12.02 -7.84
C VAL A 227 -1.64 -12.37 -7.23
N VAL A 228 -2.63 -12.63 -8.10
CA VAL A 228 -3.94 -13.12 -7.69
C VAL A 228 -3.83 -14.47 -6.98
N ASN A 229 -3.08 -15.42 -7.55
CA ASN A 229 -2.91 -16.75 -6.95
C ASN A 229 -2.15 -16.67 -5.62
N LEU A 230 -1.19 -15.75 -5.51
CA LEU A 230 -0.51 -15.45 -4.24
C LEU A 230 -1.51 -14.97 -3.18
N LEU A 231 -2.39 -14.02 -3.53
CA LEU A 231 -3.43 -13.55 -2.61
C LEU A 231 -4.39 -14.68 -2.23
N ARG A 232 -4.84 -15.52 -3.17
CA ARG A 232 -5.70 -16.67 -2.87
C ARG A 232 -5.01 -17.66 -1.92
N ALA A 233 -3.72 -17.92 -2.12
CA ALA A 233 -2.95 -18.77 -1.23
C ALA A 233 -2.85 -18.17 0.18
N ASP A 234 -2.60 -16.86 0.31
CA ASP A 234 -2.53 -16.19 1.62
C ASP A 234 -3.91 -16.12 2.32
N ILE A 235 -5.00 -15.94 1.58
CA ILE A 235 -6.38 -16.04 2.09
C ILE A 235 -6.65 -17.47 2.61
N PHE A 236 -6.24 -18.50 1.86
CA PHE A 236 -6.39 -19.88 2.29
C PHE A 236 -5.60 -20.16 3.58
N ARG A 237 -4.34 -19.72 3.66
CA ARG A 237 -3.52 -19.85 4.88
C ARG A 237 -4.16 -19.18 6.09
N THR A 238 -4.75 -17.99 5.90
CA THR A 238 -5.47 -17.28 6.96
C THR A 238 -6.63 -18.13 7.48
N ARG A 239 -7.42 -18.73 6.58
CA ARG A 239 -8.54 -19.59 6.98
C ARG A 239 -8.09 -20.87 7.70
N VAL A 240 -6.97 -21.46 7.29
CA VAL A 240 -6.37 -22.60 8.00
C VAL A 240 -5.95 -22.19 9.42
N ALA A 241 -5.32 -21.03 9.58
CA ALA A 241 -4.94 -20.51 10.89
C ALA A 241 -6.16 -20.22 11.79
N GLU A 242 -7.25 -19.70 11.23
CA GLU A 242 -8.51 -19.50 11.96
C GLU A 242 -9.11 -20.83 12.44
N ILE A 243 -9.13 -21.86 11.59
CA ILE A 243 -9.63 -23.20 11.94
C ILE A 243 -8.75 -23.82 13.04
N ASP A 244 -7.42 -23.73 12.93
CA ASP A 244 -6.49 -24.25 13.94
C ASP A 244 -6.74 -23.63 15.32
N VAL A 245 -7.01 -22.31 15.38
CA VAL A 245 -7.36 -21.62 16.63
C VAL A 245 -8.67 -22.14 17.21
N GLN A 246 -9.72 -22.27 16.38
CA GLN A 246 -11.01 -22.80 16.82
C GLN A 246 -10.88 -24.23 17.36
N LEU A 247 -10.09 -25.07 16.69
CA LEU A 247 -9.82 -26.43 17.12
C LEU A 247 -9.11 -26.48 18.48
N HIS A 248 -8.08 -25.65 18.66
CA HIS A 248 -7.38 -25.53 19.94
C HIS A 248 -8.29 -25.06 21.07
N GLN A 249 -9.15 -24.07 20.81
CA GLN A 249 -10.13 -23.58 21.78
C GLN A 249 -11.15 -24.67 22.15
N GLN A 250 -11.62 -25.43 21.16
CA GLN A 250 -12.54 -26.55 21.41
C GLN A 250 -11.87 -27.63 22.27
N ILE A 251 -10.64 -28.05 21.95
CA ILE A 251 -9.88 -29.03 22.74
C ILE A 251 -9.67 -28.55 24.19
N GLN A 252 -9.35 -27.27 24.38
CA GLN A 252 -9.20 -26.69 25.72
C GLN A 252 -10.53 -26.72 26.48
N SER A 253 -11.63 -26.40 25.81
CA SER A 253 -12.96 -26.43 26.42
C SER A 253 -13.34 -27.85 26.86
N GLU A 254 -13.10 -28.86 26.03
CA GLU A 254 -13.41 -30.27 26.34
C GLU A 254 -12.57 -30.80 27.51
N ARG A 255 -11.30 -30.41 27.60
CA ARG A 255 -10.43 -30.75 28.76
C ARG A 255 -10.91 -30.11 30.07
N VAL A 256 -11.43 -28.89 30.04
CA VAL A 256 -11.98 -28.25 31.25
C VAL A 256 -13.29 -28.93 31.70
N HIS A 257 -14.10 -29.41 30.75
CA HIS A 257 -15.34 -30.13 31.06
C HIS A 257 -15.10 -31.55 31.59
N SER A 258 -14.00 -32.21 31.23
CA SER A 258 -13.64 -33.54 31.76
C SER A 258 -12.96 -33.52 33.13
N ILE A 259 -12.55 -32.35 33.64
CA ILE A 259 -11.86 -32.19 34.94
C ILE A 259 -12.80 -31.72 36.06
N ARG A 260 -14.10 -31.42 35.80
CA ARG A 260 -15.06 -31.18 36.88
C ARG A 260 -15.32 -32.51 37.63
N PRO A 261 -14.88 -32.66 38.90
CA PRO A 261 -15.23 -33.85 39.67
C PRO A 261 -16.73 -33.77 39.98
N TYR A 262 -17.42 -34.90 39.88
CA TYR A 262 -18.73 -35.07 40.49
C TYR A 262 -18.59 -34.75 41.98
N ALA A 263 -19.07 -33.57 42.40
CA ALA A 263 -19.32 -33.27 43.79
C ALA A 263 -20.65 -33.95 44.17
N HIS A 264 -20.54 -35.15 44.73
CA HIS A 264 -21.59 -35.81 45.50
C HIS A 264 -21.05 -36.11 46.90
#